data_AF-A0A822MSB5-F1
#
_entry.id   AF-A0A822MSB5-F1
#
_cell.length_a   1.000
_cell.length_b   1.000
_cell.length_c   1.000
_cell.angle_alpha   90.00
_cell.angle_beta   90.00
_cell.angle_gamma   90.00
#
_symmetry.space_group_name_H-M   'P 1'
#
loop_
_entity.id
_entity.type
_entity.pdbx_description
1 polymer ?
#
loop_
_entity_poly.entity_id
_entity_poly.type
_entity_poly.pdbx_seq_one_letter_code
_entity_poly.pdbx_strand_id
1 'polypeptide(L)'
;MKDIKMIDSITLTQIPTLKDVDPASRFVIDNGKTQTMLSMDVILQCLRIAEIQGDIPPLPQEWWFPLMNRYQFKGDMDEDIQAESE
;
A
#
# COMPACT_ATOMS: atom_id res chain seq x y z
N MET A 1 7.56 -11.65 29.08
CA MET A 1 8.22 -11.25 27.81
C MET A 1 7.28 -11.63 26.69
N LYS A 2 6.90 -10.70 25.80
CA LYS A 2 6.00 -11.00 24.67
C LYS A 2 6.85 -11.55 23.52
N ASP A 3 6.53 -12.73 23.03
CA ASP A 3 7.19 -13.34 21.87
C ASP A 3 7.01 -12.45 20.63
N ILE A 4 8.13 -11.89 20.15
CA ILE A 4 8.18 -11.18 18.88
C ILE A 4 8.21 -12.25 17.80
N LYS A 5 7.09 -12.45 17.09
CA LYS A 5 7.06 -13.34 15.92
C LYS A 5 7.88 -12.71 14.80
N MET A 6 9.06 -13.26 14.53
CA MET A 6 9.81 -12.97 13.33
C MET A 6 9.11 -13.59 12.12
N ILE A 7 9.19 -12.91 10.98
CA ILE A 7 8.74 -13.45 9.70
C ILE A 7 9.82 -14.41 9.23
N ASP A 8 9.54 -15.71 9.27
CA ASP A 8 10.53 -16.76 9.00
C ASP A 8 10.85 -16.94 7.51
N SER A 9 9.97 -16.46 6.61
CA SER A 9 10.20 -16.53 5.17
C SER A 9 9.31 -15.55 4.42
N ILE A 10 9.89 -14.86 3.43
CA ILE A 10 9.16 -14.14 2.39
C ILE A 10 9.33 -14.97 1.12
N THR A 11 8.27 -15.64 0.69
CA THR A 11 8.28 -16.39 -0.56
C THR A 11 7.90 -15.45 -1.71
N LEU A 12 8.79 -15.29 -2.68
CA LEU A 12 8.48 -14.58 -3.91
C LEU A 12 7.51 -15.45 -4.73
N THR A 13 6.21 -15.26 -4.55
CA THR A 13 5.24 -15.79 -5.50
C THR A 13 5.35 -15.01 -6.79
N GLN A 14 5.49 -15.69 -7.93
CA GLN A 14 5.31 -15.04 -9.23
C GLN A 14 3.92 -14.41 -9.22
N ILE A 15 3.86 -13.09 -9.13
CA ILE A 15 2.61 -12.34 -9.19
C ILE A 15 2.02 -12.63 -10.57
N PRO A 16 0.79 -13.17 -10.68
CA PRO A 16 0.17 -13.46 -11.97
C PRO A 16 0.25 -12.24 -12.87
N THR A 17 0.67 -12.45 -14.12
CA THR A 17 0.79 -11.40 -15.13
C THR A 17 -0.54 -10.66 -15.29
N LEU A 18 -0.60 -9.42 -14.76
CA LEU A 18 -1.36 -8.19 -15.07
C LEU A 18 -2.75 -8.20 -15.73
N LYS A 19 -3.20 -9.26 -16.41
CA LYS A 19 -4.48 -9.32 -17.15
C LYS A 19 -5.68 -9.79 -16.31
N ASP A 20 -5.45 -10.37 -15.14
CA ASP A 20 -6.51 -11.03 -14.37
C ASP A 20 -6.87 -10.35 -13.03
N VAL A 21 -6.27 -9.20 -12.72
CA VAL A 21 -6.57 -8.50 -11.46
C VAL A 21 -7.76 -7.57 -11.67
N ASP A 22 -8.95 -8.04 -11.30
CA ASP A 22 -10.18 -7.25 -11.32
C ASP A 22 -10.02 -6.01 -10.41
N PRO A 23 -10.14 -4.77 -10.92
CA PRO A 23 -10.12 -3.57 -10.09
C PRO A 23 -11.26 -3.53 -9.03
N ALA A 24 -12.30 -4.36 -9.19
CA ALA A 24 -13.32 -4.58 -8.18
C ALA A 24 -12.90 -5.56 -7.08
N SER A 25 -11.66 -6.07 -7.10
CA SER A 25 -11.14 -6.91 -6.01
C SER A 25 -11.30 -6.23 -4.66
N ARG A 26 -11.72 -7.03 -3.67
CA ARG A 26 -11.95 -6.61 -2.29
C ARG A 26 -11.20 -7.54 -1.36
N PHE A 27 -10.51 -6.95 -0.39
CA PHE A 27 -9.75 -7.65 0.63
C PHE A 27 -10.53 -7.58 1.94
N VAL A 28 -10.67 -8.70 2.63
CA VAL A 28 -11.30 -8.72 3.95
C VAL A 28 -10.22 -8.78 5.01
N ILE A 29 -10.19 -7.77 5.88
CA ILE A 29 -9.43 -7.80 7.12
C ILE A 29 -10.36 -8.32 8.20
N ASP A 30 -9.98 -9.44 8.82
CA ASP A 30 -10.67 -10.04 9.94
C ASP A 30 -9.74 -10.10 11.15
N ASN A 31 -10.18 -9.56 12.29
CA ASN A 31 -9.45 -9.60 13.55
C ASN A 31 -10.10 -10.55 14.59
N GLY A 32 -11.06 -11.38 14.17
CA GLY A 32 -11.83 -12.29 15.01
C GLY A 32 -13.00 -11.64 15.76
N LYS A 33 -13.17 -10.31 15.67
CA LYS A 33 -14.29 -9.56 16.26
C LYS A 33 -15.07 -8.79 15.22
N THR A 34 -14.38 -8.24 14.24
CA THR A 34 -14.93 -7.39 13.17
C THR A 34 -14.27 -7.74 11.85
N GLN A 35 -15.08 -7.73 10.80
CA GLN A 35 -14.59 -7.79 9.43
C GLN A 35 -14.73 -6.42 8.78
N THR A 36 -13.69 -6.00 8.07
CA THR A 36 -13.71 -4.77 7.28
C THR A 36 -13.20 -5.08 5.89
N MET A 37 -13.92 -4.60 4.89
CA MET A 37 -13.56 -4.78 3.50
C MET A 37 -12.77 -3.57 3.02
N LEU A 38 -11.59 -3.81 2.46
CA LEU A 38 -10.75 -2.81 1.82
C LEU A 38 -10.72 -3.04 0.33
N SER A 39 -10.75 -1.95 -0.43
CA SER A 39 -10.39 -1.95 -1.84
C SER A 39 -8.88 -1.86 -2.02
N MET A 40 -8.39 -2.21 -3.21
CA MET A 40 -6.95 -2.19 -3.50
C MET A 40 -6.36 -0.77 -3.39
N ASP A 41 -7.11 0.27 -3.79
CA ASP A 41 -6.66 1.66 -3.67
C ASP A 41 -6.43 2.08 -2.22
N VAL A 42 -7.23 1.58 -1.27
CA VAL A 42 -7.04 1.86 0.17
C VAL A 42 -5.75 1.21 0.67
N ILE A 43 -5.47 -0.03 0.26
CA ILE A 43 -4.23 -0.72 0.63
C ILE A 43 -3.01 0.03 0.09
N LEU A 44 -3.07 0.49 -1.17
CA LEU A 44 -1.99 1.25 -1.79
C LEU A 44 -1.77 2.61 -1.12
N GLN A 45 -2.84 3.30 -0.72
CA GLN A 45 -2.75 4.52 0.08
C GLN A 45 -2.10 4.28 1.44
N CYS A 46 -2.47 3.21 2.15
CA CYS A 46 -1.82 2.84 3.42
C CYS A 46 -0.32 2.60 3.24
N LEU A 47 0.07 1.90 2.16
CA LEU A 47 1.48 1.65 1.86
C LEU A 47 2.24 2.95 1.56
N ARG A 48 1.61 3.88 0.83
CA ARG A 48 2.20 5.19 0.54
C ARG A 48 2.37 6.05 1.79
N ILE A 49 1.40 6.00 2.71
CA ILE A 49 1.50 6.67 4.02
C ILE A 49 2.68 6.12 4.83
N ALA A 50 2.83 4.79 4.89
CA ALA A 50 3.95 4.15 5.59
C ALA A 50 5.31 4.56 5.01
N GLU A 51 5.40 4.69 3.68
CA GLU A 51 6.61 5.19 3.00
C GLU A 51 6.92 6.64 3.40
N ILE A 52 5.92 7.53 3.34
CA ILE A 52 6.07 8.96 3.71
C ILE A 52 6.46 9.12 5.18
N GLN A 53 5.93 8.28 6.07
CA GLN A 53 6.23 8.30 7.50
C GLN A 53 7.60 7.69 7.83
N GLY A 54 8.25 7.02 6.87
CA GLY A 54 9.52 6.33 7.07
C GLY A 54 9.41 4.97 7.78
N ASP A 55 8.19 4.45 7.92
CA ASP A 55 7.95 3.10 8.47
C ASP A 55 8.46 2.00 7.52
N ILE A 56 8.54 2.32 6.21
CA ILE A 56 9.19 1.49 5.19
C ILE A 56 10.18 2.32 4.37
N PRO A 57 11.18 1.67 3.73
CA PRO A 57 12.07 2.35 2.80
C PRO A 57 11.31 2.92 1.58
N PRO A 58 11.82 4.01 0.96
CA PRO A 58 11.29 4.52 -0.29
C PRO A 58 11.22 3.45 -1.38
N LEU A 59 10.07 3.33 -2.02
CA LEU A 59 9.84 2.44 -3.13
C LEU A 59 10.15 3.17 -4.45
N PRO A 60 10.70 2.48 -5.46
CA PRO A 60 11.03 3.12 -6.74
C PRO A 60 9.78 3.68 -7.43
N GLN A 61 9.89 4.86 -8.06
CA GLN A 61 8.74 5.52 -8.71
C GLN A 61 8.11 4.67 -9.82
N GLU A 62 8.93 3.90 -10.55
CA GLU A 62 8.49 2.95 -11.57
C GLU A 62 7.60 1.84 -11.03
N TRP A 63 7.64 1.58 -9.72
CA TRP A 63 6.72 0.67 -9.05
C TRP A 63 5.34 1.30 -8.86
N TRP A 64 5.30 2.60 -8.53
CA TRP A 64 4.07 3.34 -8.26
C TRP A 64 3.29 3.71 -9.54
N PHE A 65 3.96 4.14 -10.61
CA PHE A 65 3.28 4.66 -11.80
C PHE A 65 2.22 3.71 -12.41
N PRO A 66 2.49 2.41 -12.62
CA PRO A 66 1.48 1.50 -13.18
C PRO A 66 0.27 1.31 -12.24
N LEU A 67 0.49 1.40 -10.93
CA LEU A 67 -0.54 1.22 -9.90
C LEU A 67 -1.42 2.46 -9.78
N MET A 68 -0.82 3.66 -9.81
CA MET A 68 -1.56 4.93 -9.78
C MET A 68 -2.51 5.05 -10.97
N ASN A 69 -2.05 4.70 -12.18
CA ASN A 69 -2.90 4.71 -13.36
C ASN A 69 -4.01 3.64 -13.29
N ARG A 70 -3.74 2.47 -12.72
CA ARG A 70 -4.73 1.38 -12.64
C ARG A 70 -5.80 1.61 -11.59
N TYR A 71 -5.40 2.07 -10.40
CA TYR A 71 -6.28 2.19 -9.25
C TYR A 71 -6.70 3.63 -8.95
N GLN A 72 -6.26 4.59 -9.77
CA GLN A 72 -6.68 6.00 -9.74
C GLN A 72 -6.52 6.64 -8.35
N PHE A 73 -5.49 6.26 -7.59
CA PHE A 73 -5.19 6.88 -6.31
C PHE A 73 -4.13 7.99 -6.50
N LYS A 74 -4.32 9.12 -5.82
CA LYS A 74 -3.35 10.21 -5.81
C LYS A 74 -2.18 9.84 -4.91
N GLY A 75 -1.04 9.57 -5.52
CA GLY A 75 0.25 9.71 -4.85
C GLY A 75 0.71 11.12 -5.13
N ASP A 76 0.36 12.08 -4.27
CA ASP A 76 0.94 13.41 -4.37
C ASP A 76 2.46 13.22 -4.19
N MET A 77 3.17 13.27 -5.33
CA MET A 77 4.59 12.95 -5.39
C MET A 77 5.47 14.14 -5.02
N ASP A 78 4.93 15.35 -4.99
CA ASP A 78 5.56 16.56 -4.49
C ASP A 78 4.44 17.58 -4.23
N GLU A 79 3.95 17.69 -2.99
CA GLU A 79 3.46 18.98 -2.53
C GLU A 79 4.47 19.45 -1.48
N ASP A 80 5.38 20.30 -1.93
CA ASP A 80 6.04 21.28 -1.09
C ASP A 80 4.97 21.86 -0.17
N ILE A 81 5.02 21.51 1.12
CA ILE A 81 4.34 22.26 2.16
C ILE A 81 4.97 23.64 2.11
N GLN A 82 4.35 24.56 1.35
CA GLN A 82 4.57 25.97 1.54
C GLN A 82 4.04 26.27 2.93
N ALA A 83 4.93 26.23 3.90
CA ALA A 83 4.69 26.86 5.19
C ALA A 83 4.52 28.35 4.88
N GLU A 84 3.27 28.79 4.72
CA GLU A 84 2.95 30.21 4.85
C GLU A 84 3.45 30.64 6.22
N SER A 85 4.58 31.34 6.22
CA SER A 85 5.02 32.11 7.37
C SER A 85 4.19 33.40 7.39
N GLU A 86 3.66 33.72 8.58
CA GLU A 86 2.84 34.90 8.93
C GLU A 86 3.19 36.21 8.20
#